data_AF-A0A109K2C1-F1
#
_entry.id   AF-A0A109K2C1-F1
#
_cell.length_a   1.000
_cell.length_b   1.000
_cell.length_c   1.000
_cell.angle_alpha   90.00
_cell.angle_beta   90.00
_cell.angle_gamma   90.00
#
_symmetry.space_group_name_H-M   'P 1'
#
loop_
_entity.id
_entity.type
_entity.pdbx_description
1 polymer ?
#
loop_
_entity_poly.entity_id
_entity_poly.type
_entity_poly.pdbx_seq_one_letter_code
_entity_poly.pdbx_strand_id
1 'polypeptide(L)'
;MRLPAPPEALRVARALTAFSQQEAAELAGVTRRYISTAETSEAMFNLNLQLIDFYTARGIEFLGQAAVGHEVLCAGARWRPPPTTTLLTSDYERYRTEDDGISFRGARALLNKTQADVAEEIGLSVATVKALERGGHWTDTSATMQLYFENQGVEFVGWGDASTRRYFGVGVRWKA
;
A
#
# COMPACT_ATOMS: atom_id res chain seq x y z
N MET A 1 3.26 -18.86 -15.59
CA MET A 1 1.85 -18.48 -15.31
C MET A 1 1.88 -17.26 -14.41
N ARG A 2 1.16 -16.18 -14.74
CA ARG A 2 1.07 -14.99 -13.87
C ARG A 2 -0.07 -15.22 -12.87
N LEU A 3 0.16 -14.87 -11.60
CA LEU A 3 -0.83 -15.01 -10.54
C LEU A 3 -1.55 -13.67 -10.34
N PRO A 4 -2.88 -13.68 -10.14
CA PRO A 4 -3.62 -12.48 -9.79
C PRO A 4 -3.22 -12.03 -8.37
N ALA A 5 -3.31 -10.73 -8.14
CA ALA A 5 -3.09 -10.14 -6.82
C ALA A 5 -4.38 -10.23 -6.01
N PRO A 6 -4.31 -10.58 -4.71
CA PRO A 6 -5.49 -10.52 -3.84
C PRO A 6 -6.12 -9.12 -3.80
N PRO A 7 -7.44 -9.00 -3.57
CA PRO A 7 -8.13 -7.71 -3.59
C PRO A 7 -7.52 -6.65 -2.66
N GLU A 8 -7.05 -7.06 -1.49
CA GLU A 8 -6.36 -6.21 -0.52
C GLU A 8 -5.07 -5.61 -1.07
N ALA A 9 -4.29 -6.37 -1.85
CA ALA A 9 -3.05 -5.90 -2.42
C ALA A 9 -3.30 -4.84 -3.49
N LEU A 10 -4.39 -4.98 -4.27
CA LEU A 10 -4.86 -3.95 -5.20
C LEU A 10 -5.30 -2.67 -4.46
N ARG A 11 -6.03 -2.80 -3.34
CA ARG A 11 -6.41 -1.65 -2.51
C ARG A 11 -5.17 -0.91 -1.97
N VAL A 12 -4.16 -1.66 -1.51
CA VAL A 12 -2.88 -1.07 -1.05
C VAL A 12 -2.17 -0.35 -2.19
N ALA A 13 -2.04 -0.98 -3.36
CA ALA A 13 -1.42 -0.36 -4.53
C ALA A 13 -2.09 0.97 -4.88
N ARG A 14 -3.43 0.99 -4.90
CA ARG A 14 -4.20 2.22 -5.13
C ARG A 14 -3.95 3.26 -4.03
N ALA A 15 -3.95 2.85 -2.77
CA ALA A 15 -3.71 3.73 -1.63
C ALA A 15 -2.33 4.39 -1.68
N LEU A 16 -1.28 3.64 -2.01
CA LEU A 16 0.09 4.15 -2.17
C LEU A 16 0.17 5.19 -3.29
N THR A 17 -0.51 4.96 -4.41
CA THR A 17 -0.59 5.94 -5.51
C THR A 17 -1.47 7.15 -5.22
N ALA A 18 -2.13 7.19 -4.05
CA ALA A 18 -3.10 8.22 -3.66
C ALA A 18 -4.32 8.39 -4.59
N PHE A 19 -4.56 7.44 -5.52
CA PHE A 19 -5.71 7.51 -6.43
C PHE A 19 -7.03 7.14 -5.74
N SER A 20 -8.08 7.85 -6.11
CA SER A 20 -9.46 7.38 -5.97
C SER A 20 -9.72 6.21 -6.93
N GLN A 21 -10.79 5.45 -6.68
CA GLN A 21 -11.21 4.40 -7.62
C GLN A 21 -11.59 4.97 -8.99
N GLN A 22 -12.06 6.23 -9.03
CA GLN A 22 -12.42 6.90 -10.28
C GLN A 22 -11.19 7.25 -11.10
N GLU A 23 -10.17 7.88 -10.48
CA GLU A 23 -8.92 8.22 -11.16
C GLU A 23 -8.18 6.95 -11.62
N ALA A 24 -8.14 5.91 -10.79
CA ALA A 24 -7.52 4.64 -11.17
C ALA A 24 -8.24 4.01 -12.37
N ALA A 25 -9.58 4.06 -12.41
CA ALA A 25 -10.36 3.56 -13.54
C ALA A 25 -10.06 4.32 -14.83
N GLU A 26 -10.07 5.66 -14.78
CA GLU A 26 -9.78 6.52 -15.93
C GLU A 26 -8.37 6.26 -16.48
N LEU A 27 -7.37 6.23 -15.60
CA LEU A 27 -5.97 6.01 -15.98
C LEU A 27 -5.70 4.58 -16.48
N ALA A 28 -6.45 3.59 -16.00
CA ALA A 28 -6.35 2.20 -16.43
C ALA A 28 -7.22 1.88 -17.67
N GLY A 29 -8.06 2.83 -18.13
CA GLY A 29 -8.97 2.63 -19.25
C GLY A 29 -10.10 1.64 -18.96
N VAL A 30 -10.56 1.57 -17.71
CA VAL A 30 -11.65 0.68 -17.26
C VAL A 30 -12.73 1.47 -16.53
N THR A 31 -13.83 0.81 -16.14
CA THR A 31 -14.88 1.48 -15.38
C THR A 31 -14.57 1.49 -13.88
N ARG A 32 -15.09 2.47 -13.14
CA ARG A 32 -14.99 2.49 -11.67
C ARG A 32 -15.55 1.21 -11.03
N ARG A 33 -16.64 0.65 -11.58
CA ARG A 33 -17.24 -0.60 -11.10
C ARG A 33 -16.25 -1.76 -11.18
N TYR A 34 -15.40 -1.78 -12.21
CA TYR A 34 -14.39 -2.81 -12.40
C TYR A 34 -13.29 -2.71 -11.35
N ILE A 35 -12.80 -1.49 -11.06
CA ILE A 35 -11.87 -1.26 -9.94
C ILE A 35 -12.49 -1.75 -8.63
N SER A 36 -13.73 -1.32 -8.35
CA SER A 36 -14.42 -1.72 -7.12
C SER A 36 -14.61 -3.23 -7.00
N THR A 37 -14.83 -3.95 -8.10
CA THR A 37 -15.03 -5.41 -8.10
C THR A 37 -13.71 -6.15 -7.89
N ALA A 38 -12.63 -5.71 -8.55
CA ALA A 38 -11.29 -6.26 -8.37
C ALA A 38 -10.75 -6.02 -6.95
N GLU A 39 -11.13 -4.90 -6.32
CA GLU A 39 -10.77 -4.57 -4.94
C GLU A 39 -11.63 -5.24 -3.88
N THR A 40 -12.66 -6.02 -4.23
CA THR A 40 -13.51 -6.73 -3.26
C THR A 40 -13.69 -8.21 -3.55
N SER A 41 -13.26 -8.69 -4.72
CA SER A 41 -13.44 -10.09 -5.13
C SER A 41 -12.36 -10.55 -6.11
N GLU A 42 -12.12 -11.86 -6.15
CA GLU A 42 -11.16 -12.49 -7.05
C GLU A 42 -11.75 -12.87 -8.43
N ALA A 43 -13.01 -12.51 -8.69
CA ALA A 43 -13.76 -12.99 -9.85
C ALA A 43 -13.22 -12.50 -11.21
N MET A 44 -12.43 -11.43 -11.23
CA MET A 44 -12.05 -10.71 -12.45
C MET A 44 -10.59 -10.94 -12.85
N PHE A 45 -10.22 -12.19 -13.16
CA PHE A 45 -8.83 -12.60 -13.41
C PHE A 45 -8.07 -11.73 -14.43
N ASN A 46 -8.62 -11.54 -15.64
CA ASN A 46 -7.94 -10.78 -16.70
C ASN A 46 -7.77 -9.29 -16.34
N LEU A 47 -8.81 -8.70 -15.75
CA LEU A 47 -8.74 -7.32 -15.26
C LEU A 47 -7.71 -7.17 -14.15
N ASN A 48 -7.63 -8.14 -13.24
CA ASN A 48 -6.67 -8.15 -12.15
C ASN A 48 -5.24 -8.10 -12.70
N LEU A 49 -4.91 -8.94 -13.70
CA LEU A 49 -3.61 -8.89 -14.37
C LEU A 49 -3.34 -7.54 -15.04
N GLN A 50 -4.35 -6.94 -15.68
CA GLN A 50 -4.23 -5.59 -16.24
C GLN A 50 -3.93 -4.53 -15.16
N LEU A 51 -4.58 -4.62 -13.99
CA LEU A 51 -4.33 -3.72 -12.87
C LEU A 51 -2.94 -3.93 -12.26
N ILE A 52 -2.47 -5.19 -12.19
CA ILE A 52 -1.09 -5.47 -11.80
C ILE A 52 -0.12 -4.73 -12.74
N ASP A 53 -0.30 -4.84 -14.05
CA ASP A 53 0.55 -4.15 -15.03
C ASP A 53 0.47 -2.63 -14.89
N PHE A 54 -0.74 -2.10 -14.73
CA PHE A 54 -1.00 -0.68 -14.53
C PHE A 54 -0.25 -0.08 -13.33
N TYR A 55 -0.30 -0.75 -12.17
CA TYR A 55 0.40 -0.32 -10.96
C TYR A 55 1.91 -0.59 -11.03
N THR A 56 2.31 -1.71 -11.61
CA THR A 56 3.73 -2.09 -11.76
C THR A 56 4.48 -1.10 -12.66
N ALA A 57 3.83 -0.61 -13.73
CA ALA A 57 4.36 0.43 -14.61
C ALA A 57 4.58 1.77 -13.88
N ARG A 58 3.86 2.01 -12.78
CA ARG A 58 4.02 3.20 -11.92
C ARG A 58 5.02 3.00 -10.79
N GLY A 59 5.67 1.83 -10.73
CA GLY A 59 6.68 1.53 -9.73
C GLY A 59 6.12 0.82 -8.50
N ILE A 60 4.89 0.30 -8.50
CA ILE A 60 4.42 -0.62 -7.46
C ILE A 60 5.05 -2.00 -7.66
N GLU A 61 5.32 -2.67 -6.54
CA GLU A 61 5.67 -4.08 -6.45
C GLU A 61 4.63 -4.77 -5.57
N PHE A 62 3.97 -5.80 -6.09
CA PHE A 62 3.04 -6.64 -5.32
C PHE A 62 3.81 -7.67 -4.52
N LEU A 63 3.40 -7.87 -3.26
CA LEU A 63 4.03 -8.78 -2.31
C LEU A 63 3.10 -9.97 -2.06
N GLY A 64 3.69 -11.11 -1.75
CA GLY A 64 2.98 -12.32 -1.35
C GLY A 64 3.80 -13.58 -1.61
N GLN A 65 3.44 -14.66 -0.92
CA GLN A 65 3.98 -16.00 -1.15
C GLN A 65 2.86 -16.89 -1.67
N ALA A 66 3.02 -17.39 -2.89
CA ALA A 66 2.04 -18.29 -3.49
C ALA A 66 2.51 -19.73 -3.36
N ALA A 67 1.62 -20.61 -2.89
CA ALA A 67 1.79 -22.06 -2.93
C ALA A 67 0.63 -22.66 -3.76
N VAL A 68 0.93 -23.69 -4.55
CA VAL A 68 -0.09 -24.33 -5.42
C VAL A 68 -1.21 -24.90 -4.54
N GLY A 69 -2.45 -24.48 -4.80
CA GLY A 69 -3.63 -24.92 -4.05
C GLY A 69 -3.92 -24.15 -2.76
N HIS A 70 -3.14 -23.11 -2.45
CA HIS A 70 -3.32 -22.27 -1.26
C HIS A 70 -3.52 -20.81 -1.64
N GLU A 71 -4.17 -20.06 -0.75
CA GLU A 71 -4.25 -18.60 -0.84
C GLU A 71 -2.86 -17.96 -0.76
N VAL A 72 -2.72 -16.76 -1.34
CA VAL A 72 -1.46 -16.02 -1.30
C VAL A 72 -1.22 -15.51 0.12
N LEU A 73 -0.19 -16.03 0.78
CA LEU A 73 0.20 -15.59 2.12
C LEU A 73 0.94 -14.26 2.05
N CYS A 74 0.90 -13.49 3.13
CA CYS A 74 1.64 -12.22 3.28
C CYS A 74 1.35 -11.22 2.15
N ALA A 75 0.12 -11.20 1.63
CA ALA A 75 -0.25 -10.37 0.50
C ALA A 75 -0.16 -8.87 0.85
N GLY A 76 0.26 -8.06 -0.12
CA GLY A 76 0.40 -6.61 0.06
C GLY A 76 1.00 -5.93 -1.16
N ALA A 77 1.40 -4.68 -0.99
CA ALA A 77 2.10 -3.92 -2.03
C ALA A 77 3.02 -2.87 -1.43
N ARG A 78 4.06 -2.52 -2.17
CA ARG A 78 5.00 -1.45 -1.84
C ARG A 78 5.47 -0.70 -3.07
N TRP A 79 6.09 0.46 -2.88
CA TRP A 79 6.93 1.02 -3.93
C TRP A 79 8.12 0.10 -4.21
N ARG A 80 8.51 -0.04 -5.48
CA ARG A 80 9.69 -0.80 -5.87
C ARG A 80 10.92 -0.13 -5.27
N PRO A 81 11.67 -0.79 -4.37
CA PRO A 81 12.89 -0.22 -3.85
C PRO A 81 14.05 -0.35 -4.86
N PRO A 82 15.11 0.45 -4.70
CA PRO A 82 16.40 0.17 -5.31
C PRO A 82 16.88 -1.24 -4.94
N PRO A 83 17.61 -1.93 -5.83
CA PRO A 83 18.09 -3.29 -5.58
C PRO A 83 19.16 -3.36 -4.48
N THR A 84 19.82 -2.23 -4.20
CA THR A 84 20.89 -2.11 -3.20
C THR A 84 20.66 -0.90 -2.31
N THR A 85 21.12 -0.96 -1.07
CA THR A 85 21.05 0.16 -0.12
C THR A 85 22.14 1.20 -0.33
N THR A 86 23.16 0.89 -1.14
CA THR A 86 24.17 1.85 -1.60
C THR A 86 23.59 2.66 -2.75
N LEU A 87 23.14 3.88 -2.47
CA LEU A 87 22.45 4.73 -3.44
C LEU A 87 23.41 5.69 -4.14
N LEU A 88 23.13 5.92 -5.42
CA LEU A 88 23.67 7.02 -6.21
C LEU A 88 22.62 8.12 -6.35
N THR A 89 23.05 9.35 -6.67
CA THR A 89 22.12 10.47 -6.89
C THR A 89 21.04 10.16 -7.93
N SER A 90 21.38 9.42 -8.99
CA SER A 90 20.45 8.98 -10.03
C SER A 90 19.35 8.04 -9.52
N ASP A 91 19.55 7.33 -8.41
CA ASP A 91 18.53 6.44 -7.86
C ASP A 91 17.36 7.23 -7.28
N TYR A 92 17.62 8.42 -6.74
CA TYR A 92 16.59 9.32 -6.22
C TYR A 92 15.65 9.86 -7.29
N GLU A 93 16.07 9.87 -8.55
CA GLU A 93 15.23 10.28 -9.69
C GLU A 93 14.44 9.10 -10.27
N ARG A 94 14.97 7.88 -10.12
CA ARG A 94 14.40 6.66 -10.71
C ARG A 94 13.38 5.97 -9.82
N TYR A 95 13.55 6.05 -8.51
CA TYR A 95 12.69 5.37 -7.54
C TYR A 95 11.84 6.36 -6.77
N ARG A 96 10.63 5.92 -6.44
CA ARG A 96 9.74 6.71 -5.60
C ARG A 96 10.32 6.79 -4.19
N THR A 97 10.44 8.02 -3.70
CA THR A 97 10.76 8.32 -2.30
C THR A 97 9.53 8.85 -1.60
N GLU A 98 9.44 8.54 -0.31
CA GLU A 98 8.45 9.11 0.60
C GLU A 98 9.19 9.82 1.74
N ASP A 99 8.54 10.83 2.32
CA ASP A 99 9.06 11.54 3.49
C ASP A 99 8.96 10.69 4.77
N ASP A 100 8.10 9.66 4.71
CA ASP A 100 7.81 8.75 5.83
C ASP A 100 8.05 7.30 5.46
N GLY A 101 8.62 6.54 6.40
CA GLY A 101 8.88 5.11 6.22
C GLY A 101 7.66 4.21 6.31
N ILE A 102 6.49 4.77 6.64
CA ILE A 102 5.28 4.04 7.02
C ILE A 102 4.10 4.63 6.26
N SER A 103 3.28 3.76 5.65
CA SER A 103 2.03 4.18 4.99
C SER A 103 0.80 3.75 5.77
N PHE A 104 0.28 4.63 6.64
CA PHE A 104 -1.00 4.38 7.34
C PHE A 104 -2.18 4.23 6.38
N ARG A 105 -2.16 4.96 5.27
CA ARG A 105 -3.18 4.83 4.23
C ARG A 105 -3.12 3.44 3.58
N GLY A 106 -1.92 2.94 3.31
CA GLY A 106 -1.70 1.57 2.85
C GLY A 106 -2.24 0.55 3.85
N ALA A 107 -1.87 0.67 5.13
CA ALA A 107 -2.32 -0.23 6.19
C ALA A 107 -3.86 -0.27 6.30
N ARG A 108 -4.50 0.89 6.31
CA ARG A 108 -5.96 0.99 6.33
C ARG A 108 -6.60 0.35 5.09
N ALA A 109 -6.01 0.53 3.92
CA ALA A 109 -6.50 -0.06 2.68
C ALA A 109 -6.36 -1.59 2.66
N LEU A 110 -5.29 -2.13 3.26
CA LEU A 110 -5.10 -3.56 3.47
C LEU A 110 -6.27 -4.15 4.29
N LEU A 111 -6.57 -3.52 5.44
CA LEU A 111 -7.69 -3.88 6.33
C LEU A 111 -9.08 -3.59 5.75
N ASN A 112 -9.18 -2.93 4.59
CA ASN A 112 -10.44 -2.46 4.01
C ASN A 112 -11.30 -1.57 4.94
N LYS A 113 -10.66 -0.75 5.78
CA LYS A 113 -11.34 0.12 6.73
C LYS A 113 -11.47 1.56 6.21
N THR A 114 -12.47 2.27 6.68
CA THR A 114 -12.60 3.72 6.50
C THR A 114 -11.78 4.47 7.56
N GLN A 115 -11.55 5.76 7.35
CA GLN A 115 -10.88 6.59 8.37
C GLN A 115 -11.74 6.72 9.65
N ALA A 116 -13.06 6.61 9.53
CA ALA A 116 -13.98 6.65 10.66
C ALA A 116 -13.85 5.40 11.53
N ASP A 117 -13.82 4.21 10.91
CA ASP A 117 -13.67 2.94 11.64
C ASP A 117 -12.36 2.93 12.45
N VAL A 118 -11.25 3.32 11.82
CA VAL A 118 -9.95 3.39 12.50
C VAL A 118 -9.98 4.41 13.63
N ALA A 119 -10.54 5.61 13.39
CA ALA A 119 -10.62 6.67 14.39
C ALA A 119 -11.42 6.24 15.64
N GLU A 120 -12.57 5.58 15.43
CA GLU A 120 -13.39 5.03 16.50
C GLU A 120 -12.65 3.96 17.31
N GLU A 121 -11.99 3.01 16.64
CA GLU A 121 -11.31 1.89 17.29
C GLU A 121 -10.10 2.30 18.13
N ILE A 122 -9.40 3.39 17.76
CA ILE A 122 -8.21 3.87 18.49
C ILE A 122 -8.51 5.12 19.34
N GLY A 123 -9.76 5.57 19.40
CA GLY A 123 -10.17 6.73 20.21
C GLY A 123 -9.59 8.07 19.74
N LEU A 124 -9.34 8.23 18.44
CA LEU A 124 -8.84 9.46 17.84
C LEU A 124 -9.92 10.16 17.01
N SER A 125 -9.71 11.43 16.67
CA SER A 125 -10.59 12.11 15.72
C SER A 125 -10.27 11.68 14.28
N VAL A 126 -11.29 11.68 13.41
CA VAL A 126 -11.09 11.43 11.96
C VAL A 126 -10.11 12.44 11.35
N ALA A 127 -10.11 13.69 11.83
CA ALA A 127 -9.16 14.71 11.38
C ALA A 127 -7.72 14.36 11.75
N THR A 128 -7.50 13.81 12.95
CA THR A 128 -6.20 13.31 13.42
C THR A 128 -5.71 12.16 12.54
N VAL A 129 -6.55 11.14 12.30
CA VAL A 129 -6.25 10.01 11.39
C VAL A 129 -5.89 10.52 9.99
N LYS A 130 -6.67 11.46 9.46
CA LYS A 130 -6.43 12.06 8.14
C LYS A 130 -5.12 12.85 8.09
N ALA A 131 -4.71 13.51 9.17
CA ALA A 131 -3.44 14.21 9.25
C ALA A 131 -2.25 13.24 9.26
N LEU A 132 -2.33 12.17 10.07
CA LEU A 132 -1.33 11.11 10.11
C LEU A 132 -1.16 10.44 8.74
N GLU A 133 -2.26 10.15 8.02
CA GLU A 133 -2.22 9.57 6.66
C GLU A 133 -1.64 10.49 5.57
N ARG A 134 -1.36 11.76 5.89
CA ARG A 134 -0.69 12.71 5.01
C ARG A 134 0.74 13.05 5.45
N GLY A 135 1.24 12.38 6.49
CA GLY A 135 2.57 12.64 7.06
C GLY A 135 2.61 13.74 8.13
N GLY A 136 1.47 14.09 8.71
CA GLY A 136 1.45 14.92 9.92
C GLY A 136 1.93 14.08 11.10
N HIS A 137 3.12 14.36 11.65
CA HIS A 137 3.67 13.57 12.75
C HIS A 137 3.48 14.21 14.11
N TRP A 138 2.75 13.48 14.95
CA TRP A 138 2.77 13.63 16.40
C TRP A 138 3.27 12.31 16.97
N THR A 139 4.44 12.32 17.61
CA THR A 139 5.21 11.11 17.94
C THR A 139 4.41 10.04 18.67
N ASP A 140 3.58 10.43 19.63
CA ASP A 140 2.79 9.49 20.43
C ASP A 140 1.58 8.93 19.65
N THR A 141 0.93 9.80 18.87
CA THR A 141 -0.25 9.43 18.09
C THR A 141 0.12 8.54 16.90
N SER A 142 1.23 8.82 16.23
CA SER A 142 1.73 7.98 15.14
C SER A 142 2.17 6.61 15.64
N ALA A 143 2.85 6.54 16.80
CA ALA A 143 3.21 5.28 17.43
C ALA A 143 1.97 4.45 17.83
N THR A 144 0.94 5.09 18.37
CA THR A 144 -0.34 4.42 18.72
C THR A 144 -1.01 3.85 17.48
N MET A 145 -1.08 4.61 16.39
CA MET A 145 -1.70 4.17 15.13
C MET A 145 -0.89 3.03 14.47
N GLN A 146 0.44 3.11 14.52
CA GLN A 146 1.31 2.03 14.04
C GLN A 146 1.08 0.74 14.81
N LEU A 147 1.12 0.80 16.15
CA LEU A 147 0.91 -0.37 17.01
C LEU A 147 -0.48 -0.99 16.78
N TYR A 148 -1.51 -0.17 16.59
CA TYR A 148 -2.85 -0.66 16.25
C TYR A 148 -2.83 -1.51 14.97
N PHE A 149 -2.24 -1.03 13.88
CA PHE A 149 -2.19 -1.81 12.63
C PHE A 149 -1.32 -3.06 12.76
N GLU A 150 -0.19 -2.98 13.46
CA GLU A 150 0.67 -4.14 13.71
C GLU A 150 -0.06 -5.22 14.52
N ASN A 151 -0.87 -4.83 15.51
CA ASN A 151 -1.71 -5.75 16.26
C ASN A 151 -2.84 -6.37 15.42
N GLN A 152 -3.24 -5.72 14.32
CA GLN A 152 -4.17 -6.28 13.34
C GLN A 152 -3.47 -7.16 12.28
N GLY A 153 -2.17 -7.44 12.45
CA GLY A 153 -1.40 -8.30 11.55
C GLY A 153 -0.82 -7.58 10.33
N VAL A 154 -0.83 -6.24 10.30
CA VAL A 154 -0.17 -5.47 9.24
C VAL A 154 1.33 -5.38 9.52
N GLU A 155 2.14 -5.66 8.50
CA GLU A 155 3.58 -5.41 8.51
C GLU A 155 3.88 -4.21 7.60
N PHE A 156 4.52 -3.19 8.16
CA PHE A 156 5.06 -2.07 7.39
C PHE A 156 6.41 -2.45 6.79
N VAL A 157 6.57 -2.15 5.50
CA VAL A 157 7.81 -2.43 4.77
C VAL A 157 8.40 -1.13 4.21
N GLY A 158 9.71 -1.12 4.03
CA GLY A 158 10.46 0.03 3.54
C GLY A 158 11.78 0.16 4.29
N TRP A 159 12.63 1.05 3.82
CA TRP A 159 13.88 1.39 4.48
C TRP A 159 14.23 2.85 4.19
N GLY A 160 14.94 3.48 5.12
CA GLY A 160 15.31 4.90 5.03
C GLY A 160 16.79 5.10 4.74
N ASP A 161 17.11 6.10 3.93
CA ASP A 161 18.44 6.69 3.88
C ASP A 161 18.53 7.80 4.94
N ALA A 162 19.35 7.53 5.97
CA ALA A 162 19.55 8.45 7.08
C ALA A 162 20.17 9.79 6.67
N SER A 163 20.94 9.82 5.56
CA SER A 163 21.61 11.03 5.08
C SER A 163 20.63 12.03 4.46
N THR A 164 19.61 11.55 3.76
CA THR A 164 18.62 12.39 3.07
C THR A 164 17.26 12.45 3.79
N ARG A 165 17.06 11.62 4.83
CA ARG A 165 15.75 11.40 5.49
C ARG A 165 14.65 11.02 4.50
N ARG A 166 14.98 10.20 3.50
CA ARG A 166 14.04 9.72 2.49
C ARG A 166 13.88 8.22 2.64
N TYR A 167 12.66 7.75 2.39
CA TYR A 167 12.33 6.34 2.48
C TYR A 167 12.04 5.74 1.12
N PHE A 168 12.55 4.53 0.91
CA PHE A 168 12.34 3.71 -0.28
C PHE A 168 11.59 2.45 0.11
N GLY A 169 10.89 1.85 -0.86
CA GLY A 169 10.24 0.57 -0.61
C GLY A 169 9.02 0.66 0.30
N VAL A 170 8.50 1.86 0.55
CA VAL A 170 7.40 2.09 1.49
C VAL A 170 6.15 1.37 1.03
N GLY A 171 5.55 0.59 1.92
CA GLY A 171 4.36 -0.20 1.65
C GLY A 171 3.90 -0.98 2.86
N VAL A 172 2.96 -1.89 2.63
CA VAL A 172 2.44 -2.78 3.67
C VAL A 172 2.11 -4.16 3.11
N ARG A 173 2.10 -5.16 3.99
CA ARG A 173 1.60 -6.51 3.71
C ARG A 173 1.03 -7.17 4.97
N TRP A 174 0.38 -8.30 4.81
CA TRP A 174 0.07 -9.18 5.95
C TRP A 174 1.35 -9.77 6.53
N LYS A 175 1.41 -9.82 7.88
CA LYS A 175 2.42 -10.56 8.61
C LYS A 175 2.23 -12.06 8.35
N ALA A 176 3.35 -12.79 8.28
CA ALA A 176 3.38 -14.24 8.14
C ALA A 176 2.89 -14.96 9.40
#